data_AF-A0AAD4EET9-F1
#
_entry.id   AF-A0AAD4EET9-F1
#
_cell.length_a   1.000
_cell.length_b   1.000
_cell.length_c   1.000
_cell.angle_alpha   90.00
_cell.angle_beta   90.00
_cell.angle_gamma   90.00
#
_symmetry.space_group_name_H-M   'P 1'
#
loop_
_entity.id
_entity.type
_entity.pdbx_description
1 polymer ?
#
loop_
_entity_poly.entity_id
_entity_poly.type
_entity_poly.pdbx_seq_one_letter_code
_entity_poly.pdbx_strand_id
1 'polypeptide(L)'
;MNSSSPSPPDSIKIWRTWALTVTYEAGEYTEQKFKAEKTGGGPVIPSPNLDTDLVMVCDHLADVLIKAYKNPIQMQMDIARYSKLISPKDTGHNEHREARLLERCPPGHEGKRLVDEPATIVDASGAIIAWYLPDALTDTTQKEIREATDLLAPSLEKSVRADGNWQTNQTLFNRSSEDGHENVSDPEVSASLKGPSCENILKAIARPAAITSAALRVMHPEQYWAGLRTLSNLGNIAVSKDLPQMPEALQYWASVFNTLSIISNRETPHHQDHMSIAECFNILTTMGNYSNAWMTMPSLQLEFKYNSGFAELQVSEPRPPKFRTWDLGVRDSDVRFLNA
;
A
#
# COMPACT_ATOMS: atom_id res chain seq x y z
N MET A 1 -18.70 15.57 -8.55
CA MET A 1 -18.20 15.98 -9.88
C MET A 1 -18.34 14.81 -10.83
N ASN A 2 -18.68 15.03 -12.10
CA ASN A 2 -18.66 13.97 -13.11
C ASN A 2 -17.22 13.73 -13.56
N SER A 3 -16.54 12.77 -12.95
CA SER A 3 -15.29 12.21 -13.46
C SER A 3 -15.59 10.88 -14.15
N SER A 4 -15.52 10.89 -15.48
CA SER A 4 -15.37 9.66 -16.24
C SER A 4 -14.04 9.03 -15.82
N SER A 5 -14.04 7.82 -15.25
CA SER A 5 -12.81 7.08 -14.99
C SER A 5 -11.99 7.00 -16.28
N PRO A 6 -10.67 7.23 -16.24
CA PRO A 6 -9.84 7.12 -17.44
C PRO A 6 -9.92 5.69 -17.98
N SER A 7 -10.40 5.56 -19.23
CA SER A 7 -10.31 4.32 -20.00
C SER A 7 -8.84 3.90 -20.15
N PRO A 8 -8.53 2.60 -20.31
CA PRO A 8 -7.18 2.17 -20.65
C PRO A 8 -6.71 2.89 -21.93
N PRO A 9 -5.48 3.44 -21.96
CA PRO A 9 -4.90 3.96 -23.20
C PRO A 9 -4.77 2.85 -24.25
N ASP A 10 -4.97 3.18 -25.53
CA ASP A 10 -4.95 2.25 -26.68
C ASP A 10 -3.62 1.48 -26.90
N SER A 11 -2.64 1.61 -25.99
CA SER A 11 -1.27 1.11 -26.12
C SER A 11 -0.86 0.06 -25.10
N ILE A 12 -1.63 -0.22 -24.04
CA ILE A 12 -1.24 -1.22 -23.01
C ILE A 12 -1.52 -2.65 -23.54
N LYS A 13 -0.53 -3.25 -24.20
CA LYS A 13 -0.55 -4.67 -24.57
C LYS A 13 -0.20 -5.55 -23.37
N ILE A 14 -1.22 -5.95 -22.61
CA ILE A 14 -1.10 -6.99 -21.59
C ILE A 14 -1.02 -8.35 -22.31
N TRP A 15 0.12 -9.03 -22.23
CA TRP A 15 0.30 -10.35 -22.81
C TRP A 15 -0.34 -11.42 -21.93
N ARG A 16 -1.17 -12.30 -22.50
CA ARG A 16 -2.05 -13.25 -21.78
C ARG A 16 -1.36 -14.25 -20.85
N THR A 17 -0.04 -14.36 -20.88
CA THR A 17 0.77 -15.26 -20.04
C THR A 17 1.37 -14.55 -18.81
N TRP A 18 1.02 -13.28 -18.59
CA TRP A 18 1.63 -12.43 -17.57
C TRP A 18 0.71 -12.30 -16.34
N ALA A 19 1.27 -12.41 -15.14
CA ALA A 19 0.53 -12.31 -13.88
C ALA A 19 -0.35 -11.05 -13.76
N LEU A 20 0.11 -9.93 -14.33
CA LEU A 20 -0.63 -8.66 -14.36
C LEU A 20 -1.91 -8.68 -15.23
N THR A 21 -2.17 -9.77 -15.98
CA THR A 21 -3.50 -10.01 -16.58
C THR A 21 -4.55 -10.28 -15.50
N VAL A 22 -4.25 -11.16 -14.55
CA VAL A 22 -5.14 -11.48 -13.42
C VAL A 22 -5.33 -10.25 -12.55
N THR A 23 -4.26 -9.50 -12.29
CA THR A 23 -4.31 -8.20 -11.58
C THR A 23 -5.23 -7.20 -12.29
N TYR A 24 -5.16 -7.12 -13.62
CA TYR A 24 -6.03 -6.24 -14.41
C TYR A 24 -7.50 -6.64 -14.29
N GLU A 25 -7.82 -7.92 -14.46
CA GLU A 25 -9.19 -8.44 -14.44
C GLU A 25 -9.80 -8.36 -13.03
N ALA A 26 -9.04 -8.67 -11.99
CA ALA A 26 -9.46 -8.54 -10.59
C ALA A 26 -9.76 -7.07 -10.23
N GLY A 27 -8.88 -6.16 -10.66
CA GLY A 27 -9.08 -4.72 -10.50
C GLY A 27 -10.29 -4.21 -11.29
N GLU A 28 -10.48 -4.67 -12.53
CA GLU A 28 -11.63 -4.30 -13.34
C GLU A 28 -12.94 -4.75 -12.69
N TYR A 29 -12.99 -6.00 -12.23
CA TYR A 29 -14.17 -6.55 -11.57
C TYR A 29 -14.52 -5.80 -10.27
N THR A 30 -13.53 -5.55 -9.41
CA THR A 30 -13.70 -4.78 -8.16
C THR A 30 -14.16 -3.34 -8.45
N GLU A 31 -13.58 -2.69 -9.46
CA GLU A 31 -13.98 -1.34 -9.89
C GLU A 31 -15.41 -1.29 -10.43
N GLN A 32 -15.81 -2.29 -11.22
CA GLN A 32 -17.17 -2.39 -11.74
C GLN A 32 -18.20 -2.64 -10.62
N LYS A 33 -17.90 -3.55 -9.66
CA LYS A 33 -18.76 -3.83 -8.49
C LYS A 33 -18.96 -2.58 -7.63
N PHE A 34 -17.87 -1.91 -7.25
CA PHE A 34 -17.92 -0.64 -6.51
C PHE A 34 -18.76 0.43 -7.24
N LYS A 35 -18.60 0.57 -8.57
CA LYS A 35 -19.41 1.51 -9.37
C LYS A 35 -20.89 1.13 -9.41
N ALA A 36 -21.23 -0.16 -9.53
CA ALA A 36 -22.60 -0.63 -9.49
C ALA A 36 -23.27 -0.30 -8.14
N GLU A 37 -22.65 -0.65 -7.02
CA GLU A 37 -23.17 -0.39 -5.66
C GLU A 37 -23.22 1.11 -5.28
N LYS A 38 -22.36 1.92 -5.91
CA LYS A 38 -22.39 3.39 -5.80
C LYS A 38 -23.55 4.02 -6.57
N THR A 39 -23.98 3.41 -7.68
CA THR A 39 -24.96 3.99 -8.62
C THR A 39 -26.33 3.29 -8.62
N GLY A 40 -26.48 2.17 -7.92
CA GLY A 40 -27.67 1.31 -8.03
C GLY A 40 -27.70 0.51 -9.33
N GLY A 41 -26.53 0.21 -9.90
CA GLY A 41 -26.36 -0.58 -11.12
C GLY A 41 -26.74 -2.05 -10.95
N GLY A 42 -26.89 -2.75 -12.08
CA GLY A 42 -27.18 -4.18 -12.13
C GLY A 42 -25.99 -5.07 -11.72
N PRO A 43 -26.19 -6.40 -11.70
CA PRO A 43 -25.12 -7.35 -11.36
C PRO A 43 -23.95 -7.25 -12.34
N VAL A 44 -22.74 -7.32 -11.80
CA VAL A 44 -21.48 -7.36 -12.55
C VAL A 44 -21.07 -8.81 -12.76
N ILE A 45 -20.63 -9.15 -13.97
CA ILE A 45 -20.21 -10.50 -14.33
C ILE A 45 -18.67 -10.55 -14.32
N PRO A 46 -18.03 -11.45 -13.55
CA PRO A 46 -16.57 -11.58 -13.53
C PRO A 46 -16.02 -12.14 -14.85
N SER A 47 -14.76 -11.86 -15.14
CA SER A 47 -14.05 -12.52 -16.25
C SER A 47 -13.96 -14.03 -16.00
N PRO A 48 -14.17 -14.89 -17.02
CA PRO A 48 -14.01 -16.35 -16.88
C PRO A 48 -12.56 -16.79 -16.59
N ASN A 49 -11.59 -15.88 -16.65
CA ASN A 49 -10.20 -16.13 -16.27
C ASN A 49 -9.94 -15.97 -14.75
N LEU A 50 -10.84 -15.32 -14.01
CA LEU A 50 -10.73 -15.19 -12.55
C LEU A 50 -11.22 -16.47 -11.88
N ASP A 51 -10.43 -17.00 -10.95
CA ASP A 51 -10.87 -18.12 -10.12
C ASP A 51 -11.95 -17.69 -9.12
N THR A 52 -12.78 -18.64 -8.68
CA THR A 52 -13.95 -18.35 -7.83
C THR A 52 -13.58 -17.74 -6.48
N ASP A 53 -12.44 -18.13 -5.90
CA ASP A 53 -12.00 -17.61 -4.60
C ASP A 53 -11.58 -16.13 -4.76
N LEU A 54 -10.85 -15.81 -5.82
CA LEU A 54 -10.46 -14.43 -6.15
C LEU A 54 -11.68 -13.55 -6.47
N VAL A 55 -12.70 -14.07 -7.17
CA VAL A 55 -13.98 -13.36 -7.38
C VAL A 55 -14.65 -13.04 -6.04
N MET A 56 -14.74 -14.01 -5.13
CA MET A 56 -15.34 -13.81 -3.80
C MET A 56 -14.56 -12.78 -2.95
N VAL A 57 -13.23 -12.76 -3.04
CA VAL A 57 -12.42 -11.75 -2.35
C VAL A 57 -12.60 -10.36 -2.98
N CYS A 58 -12.68 -10.25 -4.31
CA CYS A 58 -12.98 -8.99 -4.99
C CYS A 58 -14.38 -8.45 -4.67
N ASP A 59 -15.38 -9.32 -4.50
CA ASP A 59 -16.73 -8.95 -4.05
C ASP A 59 -16.69 -8.34 -2.64
N HIS A 60 -16.06 -9.04 -1.70
CA HIS A 60 -15.90 -8.58 -0.31
C HIS A 60 -15.09 -7.27 -0.22
N LEU A 61 -14.03 -7.15 -1.01
CA LEU A 61 -13.23 -5.93 -1.11
C LEU A 61 -14.07 -4.75 -1.62
N ALA A 62 -14.93 -4.95 -2.62
CA ALA A 62 -15.85 -3.92 -3.11
C ALA A 62 -16.85 -3.49 -2.01
N ASP A 63 -17.41 -4.45 -1.27
CA ASP A 63 -18.31 -4.19 -0.13
C ASP A 63 -17.64 -3.37 0.99
N VAL A 64 -16.36 -3.61 1.30
CA VAL A 64 -15.61 -2.82 2.29
C VAL A 64 -15.28 -1.42 1.75
N LEU A 65 -14.84 -1.33 0.48
CA LEU A 65 -14.58 -0.06 -0.19
C LEU A 65 -15.83 0.83 -0.25
N ILE A 66 -17.01 0.29 -0.58
CA ILE A 66 -18.23 1.10 -0.65
C ILE A 66 -18.71 1.56 0.73
N LYS A 67 -18.49 0.78 1.79
CA LYS A 67 -18.74 1.20 3.18
C LYS A 67 -17.84 2.38 3.56
N ALA A 68 -16.52 2.27 3.32
CA ALA A 68 -15.56 3.34 3.59
C ALA A 68 -15.85 4.62 2.79
N TYR A 69 -16.23 4.48 1.52
CA TYR A 69 -16.61 5.62 0.68
C TYR A 69 -17.90 6.32 1.16
N LYS A 70 -18.84 5.58 1.76
CA LYS A 70 -20.09 6.10 2.33
C LYS A 70 -19.92 6.64 3.76
N ASN A 71 -18.76 6.46 4.38
CA ASN A 71 -18.43 6.90 5.75
C ASN A 71 -17.21 7.86 5.78
N PRO A 72 -17.34 9.09 5.25
CA PRO A 72 -16.25 10.06 5.25
C PRO A 72 -16.04 10.73 6.61
N ILE A 73 -14.79 10.74 7.07
CA ILE A 73 -14.29 11.49 8.21
C ILE A 73 -13.71 12.81 7.67
N GLN A 74 -14.53 13.86 7.69
CA GLN A 74 -14.14 15.18 7.21
C GLN A 74 -13.20 15.90 8.20
N MET A 75 -12.02 16.28 7.72
CA MET A 75 -11.04 17.12 8.40
C MET A 75 -11.23 18.60 8.05
N GLN A 76 -10.77 19.51 8.92
CA GLN A 76 -10.55 20.93 8.61
C GLN A 76 -9.11 21.23 8.14
N MET A 77 -8.18 20.26 8.21
CA MET A 77 -6.84 20.46 7.69
C MET A 77 -6.83 20.41 6.16
N ASP A 78 -6.08 21.31 5.55
CA ASP A 78 -5.71 21.29 4.13
C ASP A 78 -4.36 20.57 4.02
N ILE A 79 -4.33 19.42 3.34
CA ILE A 79 -3.12 18.57 3.27
C ILE A 79 -2.02 19.23 2.41
N ALA A 80 -2.41 19.97 1.37
CA ALA A 80 -1.50 20.69 0.49
C ALA A 80 -0.89 21.93 1.17
N ARG A 81 -1.58 22.51 2.16
CA ARG A 81 -1.02 23.51 3.10
C ARG A 81 -0.10 22.83 4.10
N TYR A 82 -0.52 21.72 4.70
CA TYR A 82 0.24 21.00 5.73
C TYR A 82 1.61 20.52 5.22
N SER A 83 1.67 19.89 4.04
CA SER A 83 2.91 19.45 3.37
C SER A 83 3.96 20.57 3.24
N LYS A 84 3.52 21.79 2.91
CA LYS A 84 4.38 22.99 2.77
C LYS A 84 4.97 23.47 4.10
N LEU A 85 4.42 23.03 5.24
CA LEU A 85 4.94 23.40 6.56
C LEU A 85 6.01 22.43 7.07
N ILE A 86 6.02 21.20 6.55
CA ILE A 86 6.99 20.16 6.89
C ILE A 86 8.33 20.39 6.18
N SER A 87 9.42 19.99 6.83
CA SER A 87 10.81 20.10 6.39
C SER A 87 11.44 18.71 6.26
N PRO A 88 12.45 18.51 5.38
CA PRO A 88 13.29 17.30 5.35
C PRO A 88 13.86 16.85 6.70
N LYS A 89 13.95 17.77 7.67
CA LYS A 89 14.49 17.52 9.02
C LYS A 89 13.41 17.26 10.08
N ASP A 90 12.13 17.32 9.72
CA ASP A 90 11.05 16.90 10.62
C ASP A 90 10.93 15.38 10.55
N THR A 91 11.10 14.74 11.71
CA THR A 91 11.15 13.28 11.87
C THR A 91 9.93 12.73 12.62
N GLY A 92 8.90 13.55 12.91
CA GLY A 92 7.77 13.21 13.78
C GLY A 92 8.10 13.15 15.29
N HIS A 93 9.37 13.11 15.68
CA HIS A 93 9.81 12.93 17.07
C HIS A 93 9.85 14.21 17.92
N ASN A 94 9.74 15.40 17.30
CA ASN A 94 9.87 16.67 18.01
C ASN A 94 8.48 17.18 18.41
N GLU A 95 8.03 16.83 19.62
CA GLU A 95 6.70 17.20 20.15
C GLU A 95 6.37 18.69 20.00
N HIS A 96 7.35 19.58 20.24
CA HIS A 96 7.17 21.03 20.10
C HIS A 96 7.00 21.46 18.63
N ARG A 97 7.56 20.71 17.69
CA ARG A 97 7.36 20.92 16.24
C ARG A 97 6.00 20.42 15.80
N GLU A 98 5.61 19.21 16.22
CA GLU A 98 4.31 18.61 15.89
C GLU A 98 3.14 19.42 16.47
N ALA A 99 3.24 19.87 17.73
CA ALA A 99 2.25 20.77 18.33
C ALA A 99 2.06 22.06 17.51
N ARG A 100 3.16 22.69 17.06
CA ARG A 100 3.09 23.88 16.16
C ARG A 100 2.59 23.56 14.75
N LEU A 101 2.66 22.31 14.29
CA LEU A 101 2.05 21.91 13.02
C LEU A 101 0.53 21.75 13.18
N LEU A 102 0.08 21.10 14.26
CA LEU A 102 -1.33 20.98 14.64
C LEU A 102 -2.00 22.36 14.88
N GLU A 103 -1.34 23.29 15.58
CA GLU A 103 -1.84 24.67 15.74
C GLU A 103 -2.05 25.40 14.40
N ARG A 104 -1.17 25.15 13.42
CA ARG A 104 -1.19 25.83 12.12
C ARG A 104 -2.10 25.17 11.08
N CYS A 105 -2.44 23.90 11.28
CA CYS A 105 -3.27 23.08 10.42
C CYS A 105 -4.06 22.07 11.29
N PRO A 106 -5.06 22.53 12.05
CA PRO A 106 -5.80 21.66 12.96
C PRO A 106 -6.67 20.65 12.19
N PRO A 107 -6.83 19.41 12.69
CA PRO A 107 -7.68 18.39 12.06
C PRO A 107 -9.17 18.75 12.12
N GLY A 108 -9.58 19.66 13.01
CA GLY A 108 -10.95 20.19 13.06
C GLY A 108 -11.91 19.47 14.01
N HIS A 109 -11.40 18.55 14.82
CA HIS A 109 -12.09 17.97 15.97
C HIS A 109 -11.25 18.14 17.24
N GLU A 110 -11.90 18.06 18.40
CA GLU A 110 -11.20 18.11 19.69
C GLU A 110 -10.78 16.71 20.13
N GLY A 111 -9.49 16.56 20.44
CA GLY A 111 -8.93 15.32 20.98
C GLY A 111 -8.81 14.19 19.96
N LYS A 112 -8.33 13.05 20.47
CA LYS A 112 -8.16 11.83 19.68
C LYS A 112 -9.50 11.21 19.32
N ARG A 113 -9.72 10.94 18.03
CA ARG A 113 -10.90 10.22 17.53
C ARG A 113 -10.52 8.77 17.22
N LEU A 114 -11.23 7.82 17.83
CA LEU A 114 -11.12 6.41 17.48
C LEU A 114 -11.86 6.13 16.16
N VAL A 115 -11.29 5.22 15.37
CA VAL A 115 -11.86 4.74 14.10
C VAL A 115 -11.74 3.22 14.06
N ASP A 116 -12.88 2.54 14.10
CA ASP A 116 -13.01 1.08 14.12
C ASP A 116 -13.87 0.52 12.98
N GLU A 117 -14.67 1.35 12.31
CA GLU A 117 -15.47 1.04 11.11
C GLU A 117 -14.82 1.53 9.80
N PRO A 118 -15.02 0.87 8.64
CA PRO A 118 -14.46 1.30 7.36
C PRO A 118 -14.76 2.76 7.05
N ALA A 119 -13.73 3.53 6.66
CA ALA A 119 -13.84 4.98 6.52
C ALA A 119 -12.90 5.56 5.46
N THR A 120 -13.30 6.68 4.87
CA THR A 120 -12.43 7.57 4.09
C THR A 120 -12.07 8.79 4.92
N ILE A 121 -10.80 9.20 4.93
CA ILE A 121 -10.37 10.42 5.62
C ILE A 121 -10.27 11.50 4.54
N VAL A 122 -10.99 12.60 4.71
CA VAL A 122 -11.18 13.63 3.69
C VAL A 122 -10.65 14.97 4.18
N ASP A 123 -9.78 15.61 3.42
CA ASP A 123 -9.20 16.91 3.75
C ASP A 123 -10.18 18.07 3.50
N ALA A 124 -9.81 19.28 3.92
CA ALA A 124 -10.64 20.48 3.78
C ALA A 124 -10.98 20.85 2.31
N SER A 125 -10.26 20.35 1.32
CA SER A 125 -10.56 20.54 -0.11
C SER A 125 -11.57 19.52 -0.65
N GLY A 126 -11.87 18.47 0.11
CA GLY A 126 -12.68 17.32 -0.34
C GLY A 126 -11.85 16.19 -0.96
N ALA A 127 -10.51 16.23 -0.86
CA ALA A 127 -9.64 15.15 -1.33
C ALA A 127 -9.57 14.02 -0.29
N ILE A 128 -9.66 12.76 -0.74
CA ILE A 128 -9.47 11.61 0.14
C ILE A 128 -7.97 11.43 0.38
N ILE A 129 -7.54 11.58 1.64
CA ILE A 129 -6.12 11.49 2.06
C ILE A 129 -5.76 10.15 2.71
N ALA A 130 -6.75 9.36 3.13
CA ALA A 130 -6.54 7.97 3.50
C ALA A 130 -7.81 7.14 3.34
N TRP A 131 -7.64 5.83 3.20
CA TRP A 131 -8.71 4.85 3.34
C TRP A 131 -8.34 3.89 4.46
N TYR A 132 -9.24 3.72 5.41
CA TYR A 132 -9.18 2.71 6.46
C TYR A 132 -10.17 1.60 6.11
N LEU A 133 -9.64 0.41 5.80
CA LEU A 133 -10.38 -0.75 5.33
C LEU A 133 -10.14 -1.94 6.28
N PRO A 134 -10.78 -1.97 7.47
CA PRO A 134 -10.72 -3.12 8.35
C PRO A 134 -11.38 -4.33 7.68
N ASP A 135 -10.87 -5.52 7.99
CA ASP A 135 -11.31 -6.81 7.48
C ASP A 135 -11.34 -6.94 5.94
N ALA A 136 -10.70 -6.04 5.18
CA ALA A 136 -10.67 -6.06 3.73
C ALA A 136 -9.96 -7.30 3.15
N LEU A 137 -8.99 -7.84 3.89
CA LEU A 137 -8.35 -9.12 3.58
C LEU A 137 -9.04 -10.25 4.35
N THR A 138 -9.68 -11.16 3.62
CA THR A 138 -10.33 -12.35 4.20
C THR A 138 -9.34 -13.21 4.99
N ASP A 139 -9.81 -14.01 5.95
CA ASP A 139 -8.97 -14.95 6.70
C ASP A 139 -8.15 -15.89 5.80
N THR A 140 -8.75 -16.31 4.67
CA THR A 140 -8.09 -17.08 3.61
C THR A 140 -6.92 -16.31 3.01
N THR A 141 -7.16 -15.07 2.56
CA THR A 141 -6.10 -14.21 2.00
C THR A 141 -4.99 -13.95 3.02
N GLN A 142 -5.34 -13.66 4.28
CA GLN A 142 -4.34 -13.48 5.34
C GLN A 142 -3.54 -14.76 5.58
N LYS A 143 -4.15 -15.96 5.45
CA LYS A 143 -3.45 -17.24 5.55
C LYS A 143 -2.48 -17.44 4.40
N GLU A 144 -2.84 -17.08 3.17
CA GLU A 144 -1.96 -17.12 2.00
C GLU A 144 -0.73 -16.20 2.19
N ILE A 145 -0.91 -14.98 2.70
CA ILE A 145 0.21 -14.05 2.96
C ILE A 145 1.12 -14.61 4.08
N ARG A 146 0.55 -15.22 5.13
CA ARG A 146 1.34 -15.88 6.19
C ARG A 146 2.16 -17.05 5.63
N GLU A 147 1.55 -17.93 4.84
CA GLU A 147 2.24 -19.07 4.19
C GLU A 147 3.32 -18.58 3.19
N ALA A 148 3.08 -17.49 2.47
CA ALA A 148 4.09 -16.83 1.63
C ALA A 148 5.25 -16.25 2.45
N THR A 149 4.98 -15.80 3.69
CA THR A 149 5.98 -15.25 4.62
C THR A 149 6.81 -16.34 5.29
N ASP A 150 6.24 -17.53 5.53
CA ASP A 150 6.99 -18.70 6.00
C ASP A 150 8.08 -19.12 4.97
N LEU A 151 7.79 -19.00 3.67
CA LEU A 151 8.79 -19.21 2.60
C LEU A 151 9.92 -18.17 2.63
N LEU A 152 9.68 -17.00 3.24
CA LEU A 152 10.64 -15.92 3.41
C LEU A 152 11.42 -16.00 4.73
N ALA A 153 11.02 -16.83 5.70
CA ALA A 153 11.67 -16.93 7.01
C ALA A 153 13.20 -17.10 6.93
N PRO A 154 13.78 -17.96 6.07
CA PRO A 154 15.24 -18.11 5.95
C PRO A 154 15.98 -16.88 5.37
N SER A 155 15.25 -15.94 4.78
CA SER A 155 15.76 -14.65 4.31
C SER A 155 15.56 -13.55 5.36
N LEU A 156 14.42 -13.58 6.07
CA LEU A 156 14.12 -12.68 7.19
C LEU A 156 15.10 -12.89 8.35
N GLU A 157 15.40 -14.13 8.73
CA GLU A 157 16.42 -14.46 9.74
C GLU A 157 17.80 -13.85 9.40
N LYS A 158 18.18 -13.86 8.11
CA LYS A 158 19.46 -13.31 7.61
C LYS A 158 19.45 -11.79 7.43
N SER A 159 18.28 -11.15 7.46
CA SER A 159 18.19 -9.68 7.44
C SER A 159 18.56 -9.04 8.78
N VAL A 160 18.56 -9.81 9.88
CA VAL A 160 18.95 -9.33 11.20
C VAL A 160 20.48 -9.28 11.33
N ARG A 161 21.04 -8.11 11.63
CA ARG A 161 22.48 -7.82 11.73
C ARG A 161 22.79 -7.04 13.01
N ALA A 162 23.86 -7.40 13.72
CA ALA A 162 24.24 -6.72 14.97
C ALA A 162 24.58 -5.23 14.81
N ASP A 163 24.93 -4.81 13.59
CA ASP A 163 25.42 -3.48 13.20
C ASP A 163 24.68 -2.92 11.97
N GLY A 164 23.45 -3.39 11.71
CA GLY A 164 22.65 -2.98 10.56
C GLY A 164 22.16 -1.52 10.59
N ASN A 165 21.65 -1.04 9.45
CA ASN A 165 20.82 0.16 9.40
C ASN A 165 19.42 -0.13 9.98
N TRP A 166 18.49 0.83 10.01
CA TRP A 166 17.24 0.59 10.75
C TRP A 166 16.43 -0.61 10.30
N GLN A 167 16.42 -0.94 9.01
CA GLN A 167 15.70 -2.10 8.47
C GLN A 167 16.34 -3.44 8.90
N THR A 168 17.63 -3.44 9.25
CA THR A 168 18.40 -4.67 9.49
C THR A 168 19.00 -4.78 10.89
N ASN A 169 18.99 -3.71 11.71
CA ASN A 169 19.66 -3.74 13.01
C ASN A 169 18.95 -4.64 14.04
N GLN A 170 19.71 -5.55 14.64
CA GLN A 170 19.27 -6.42 15.73
C GLN A 170 18.83 -5.61 16.96
N THR A 171 19.44 -4.46 17.24
CA THR A 171 18.99 -3.57 18.31
C THR A 171 17.64 -2.95 18.00
N LEU A 172 17.15 -2.94 16.76
CA LEU A 172 15.80 -2.45 16.46
C LEU A 172 14.68 -3.48 16.63
N PHE A 173 15.05 -4.72 16.97
CA PHE A 173 14.18 -5.63 17.72
C PHE A 173 14.11 -5.24 19.23
N ASN A 174 14.78 -4.16 19.65
CA ASN A 174 14.40 -3.30 20.80
C ASN A 174 15.17 -1.93 20.82
N ARG A 175 14.72 -0.96 19.98
CA ARG A 175 15.07 0.51 19.96
C ARG A 175 16.16 1.08 18.99
N SER A 176 15.73 2.07 18.17
CA SER A 176 16.43 3.19 17.40
C SER A 176 17.77 2.94 16.67
N SER A 177 18.13 3.52 15.49
CA SER A 177 17.55 4.56 14.59
C SER A 177 18.09 4.42 13.12
N GLU A 178 17.87 5.41 12.23
CA GLU A 178 17.88 5.29 10.75
C GLU A 178 19.15 5.70 9.97
N ASP A 179 19.34 5.05 8.82
CA ASP A 179 20.11 5.50 7.65
C ASP A 179 19.56 4.78 6.38
N GLY A 180 19.51 5.48 5.23
CA GLY A 180 18.98 4.95 3.97
C GLY A 180 19.76 5.46 2.75
N HIS A 181 19.95 4.61 1.73
CA HIS A 181 20.81 4.90 0.57
C HIS A 181 20.02 5.36 -0.67
N GLU A 182 20.32 6.57 -1.18
CA GLU A 182 20.07 6.93 -2.57
C GLU A 182 21.09 6.21 -3.49
N ASN A 183 20.62 5.65 -4.60
CA ASN A 183 21.40 5.56 -5.85
C ASN A 183 20.42 5.45 -7.02
N VAL A 184 20.55 6.36 -7.99
CA VAL A 184 19.82 6.27 -9.28
C VAL A 184 20.58 5.26 -10.15
N SER A 185 20.29 3.98 -9.98
CA SER A 185 20.73 2.92 -10.89
C SER A 185 19.68 2.65 -11.96
N ASP A 186 20.05 1.82 -12.94
CA ASP A 186 19.05 1.15 -13.76
C ASP A 186 18.12 0.27 -12.89
N PRO A 187 16.86 0.05 -13.32
CA PRO A 187 15.94 -0.80 -12.59
C PRO A 187 16.40 -2.26 -12.64
N GLU A 188 16.65 -2.84 -11.45
CA GLU A 188 17.07 -4.22 -11.28
C GLU A 188 16.07 -5.02 -10.44
N VAL A 189 16.05 -6.33 -10.65
CA VAL A 189 15.41 -7.28 -9.73
C VAL A 189 16.12 -7.17 -8.36
N SER A 190 15.36 -7.05 -7.27
CA SER A 190 15.93 -6.98 -5.91
C SER A 190 16.80 -8.19 -5.60
N ALA A 191 17.90 -8.00 -4.86
CA ALA A 191 18.80 -9.10 -4.45
C ALA A 191 18.06 -10.23 -3.73
N SER A 192 17.00 -9.91 -2.97
CA SER A 192 16.12 -10.89 -2.30
C SER A 192 15.37 -11.82 -3.26
N LEU A 193 15.24 -11.42 -4.54
CA LEU A 193 14.57 -12.15 -5.61
C LEU A 193 15.56 -12.85 -6.58
N LYS A 194 16.89 -12.72 -6.38
CA LYS A 194 17.91 -13.38 -7.24
C LYS A 194 18.27 -14.81 -6.79
N GLY A 195 17.40 -15.48 -6.00
CA GLY A 195 17.66 -16.80 -5.40
C GLY A 195 16.62 -17.88 -5.77
N PRO A 196 16.92 -19.18 -5.60
CA PRO A 196 16.11 -20.29 -6.10
C PRO A 196 14.71 -20.41 -5.47
N SER A 197 14.48 -19.81 -4.30
CA SER A 197 13.15 -19.77 -3.67
C SER A 197 12.24 -18.67 -4.24
N CYS A 198 12.79 -17.75 -5.05
CA CYS A 198 12.09 -16.56 -5.55
C CYS A 198 10.79 -16.90 -6.28
N GLU A 199 10.81 -17.86 -7.21
CA GLU A 199 9.63 -18.27 -7.97
C GLU A 199 8.47 -18.72 -7.06
N ASN A 200 8.78 -19.48 -6.00
CA ASN A 200 7.76 -19.93 -5.05
C ASN A 200 7.20 -18.78 -4.21
N ILE A 201 8.07 -17.86 -3.79
CA ILE A 201 7.67 -16.64 -3.05
C ILE A 201 6.76 -15.78 -3.93
N LEU A 202 7.18 -15.49 -5.18
CA LEU A 202 6.41 -14.66 -6.12
C LEU A 202 5.04 -15.26 -6.43
N LYS A 203 4.97 -16.58 -6.65
CA LYS A 203 3.70 -17.30 -6.81
C LYS A 203 2.81 -17.19 -5.56
N ALA A 204 3.38 -17.33 -4.36
CA ALA A 204 2.63 -17.28 -3.11
C ALA A 204 2.07 -15.87 -2.81
N ILE A 205 2.81 -14.80 -3.11
CA ILE A 205 2.33 -13.42 -2.94
C ILE A 205 1.41 -12.94 -4.08
N ALA A 206 1.31 -13.67 -5.20
CA ALA A 206 0.65 -13.19 -6.42
C ALA A 206 -0.83 -12.84 -6.19
N ARG A 207 -1.61 -13.72 -5.55
CA ARG A 207 -3.03 -13.45 -5.27
C ARG A 207 -3.21 -12.26 -4.31
N PRO A 208 -2.54 -12.19 -3.14
CA PRO A 208 -2.54 -11.00 -2.29
C PRO A 208 -2.16 -9.69 -3.02
N ALA A 209 -1.12 -9.73 -3.86
CA ALA A 209 -0.67 -8.59 -4.64
C ALA A 209 -1.69 -8.12 -5.70
N ALA A 210 -2.44 -9.05 -6.29
CA ALA A 210 -3.55 -8.72 -7.19
C ALA A 210 -4.72 -8.07 -6.45
N ILE A 211 -5.03 -8.53 -5.23
CA ILE A 211 -6.09 -7.97 -4.37
C ILE A 211 -5.75 -6.55 -3.94
N THR A 212 -4.53 -6.28 -3.46
CA THR A 212 -4.10 -4.91 -3.11
C THR A 212 -4.07 -3.98 -4.33
N SER A 213 -3.67 -4.49 -5.49
CA SER A 213 -3.75 -3.73 -6.76
C SER A 213 -5.19 -3.42 -7.19
N ALA A 214 -6.11 -4.37 -7.01
CA ALA A 214 -7.54 -4.16 -7.28
C ALA A 214 -8.13 -3.08 -6.37
N ALA A 215 -7.73 -3.06 -5.10
CA ALA A 215 -8.09 -2.03 -4.15
C ALA A 215 -7.57 -0.65 -4.61
N LEU A 216 -6.29 -0.56 -5.03
CA LEU A 216 -5.71 0.68 -5.56
C LEU A 216 -6.46 1.19 -6.81
N ARG A 217 -6.94 0.32 -7.70
CA ARG A 217 -7.70 0.74 -8.89
C ARG A 217 -8.97 1.52 -8.55
N VAL A 218 -9.60 1.22 -7.41
CA VAL A 218 -10.78 1.95 -6.92
C VAL A 218 -10.37 3.22 -6.19
N MET A 219 -9.41 3.11 -5.28
CA MET A 219 -9.03 4.20 -4.37
C MET A 219 -8.21 5.30 -5.05
N HIS A 220 -7.33 4.92 -5.98
CA HIS A 220 -6.49 5.84 -6.75
C HIS A 220 -6.19 5.33 -8.18
N PRO A 221 -7.17 5.46 -9.11
CA PRO A 221 -7.05 4.93 -10.46
C PRO A 221 -5.82 5.41 -11.23
N GLU A 222 -5.40 6.67 -11.03
CA GLU A 222 -4.31 7.28 -11.78
C GLU A 222 -2.96 6.61 -11.48
N GLN A 223 -2.68 6.33 -10.20
CA GLN A 223 -1.49 5.59 -9.78
C GLN A 223 -1.58 4.11 -10.16
N TYR A 224 -2.75 3.47 -10.07
CA TYR A 224 -2.93 2.11 -10.56
C TYR A 224 -2.52 1.99 -12.04
N TRP A 225 -3.01 2.89 -12.89
CA TRP A 225 -2.66 2.92 -14.31
C TRP A 225 -1.19 3.32 -14.54
N ALA A 226 -0.61 4.16 -13.68
CA ALA A 226 0.82 4.48 -13.74
C ALA A 226 1.69 3.25 -13.43
N GLY A 227 1.41 2.52 -12.34
CA GLY A 227 2.11 1.30 -11.95
C GLY A 227 2.03 0.20 -13.02
N LEU A 228 0.82 -0.04 -13.56
CA LEU A 228 0.62 -1.00 -14.65
C LEU A 228 1.43 -0.64 -15.91
N ARG A 229 1.50 0.64 -16.28
CA ARG A 229 2.36 1.12 -17.38
C ARG A 229 3.84 0.94 -17.06
N THR A 230 4.28 1.27 -15.86
CA THR A 230 5.67 1.11 -15.41
C THR A 230 6.13 -0.34 -15.53
N LEU A 231 5.34 -1.29 -15.03
CA LEU A 231 5.68 -2.71 -15.08
C LEU A 231 5.61 -3.30 -16.50
N SER A 232 4.69 -2.82 -17.34
CA SER A 232 4.66 -3.18 -18.76
C SER A 232 5.90 -2.66 -19.50
N ASN A 233 6.35 -1.45 -19.18
CA ASN A 233 7.59 -0.87 -19.70
C ASN A 233 8.85 -1.58 -19.18
N LEU A 234 8.87 -2.05 -17.92
CA LEU A 234 9.97 -2.85 -17.38
C LEU A 234 10.18 -4.14 -18.16
N GLY A 235 9.09 -4.79 -18.62
CA GLY A 235 9.19 -5.94 -19.54
C GLY A 235 9.89 -5.60 -20.87
N ASN A 236 9.58 -4.43 -21.45
CA ASN A 236 10.25 -3.95 -22.67
C ASN A 236 11.73 -3.61 -22.42
N ILE A 237 12.05 -2.96 -21.28
CA ILE A 237 13.42 -2.63 -20.88
C ILE A 237 14.24 -3.91 -20.69
N ALA A 238 13.67 -4.92 -20.04
CA ALA A 238 14.32 -6.21 -19.80
C ALA A 238 14.79 -6.90 -21.08
N VAL A 239 13.95 -6.88 -22.13
CA VAL A 239 14.30 -7.40 -23.47
C VAL A 239 15.38 -6.53 -24.12
N SER A 240 15.27 -5.20 -24.03
CA SER A 240 16.23 -4.29 -24.68
C SER A 240 17.62 -4.28 -24.05
N LYS A 241 17.72 -4.65 -22.77
CA LYS A 241 18.96 -4.67 -21.97
C LYS A 241 19.51 -6.07 -21.68
N ASP A 242 18.88 -7.11 -22.24
CA ASP A 242 19.23 -8.53 -22.00
C ASP A 242 19.35 -8.86 -20.50
N LEU A 243 18.28 -8.58 -19.74
CA LEU A 243 18.21 -8.80 -18.29
C LEU A 243 17.41 -10.07 -17.97
N PRO A 244 17.98 -11.30 -18.06
CA PRO A 244 17.21 -12.55 -18.02
C PRO A 244 16.39 -12.77 -16.76
N GLN A 245 16.82 -12.23 -15.62
CA GLN A 245 16.11 -12.34 -14.33
C GLN A 245 14.84 -11.50 -14.27
N MET A 246 14.73 -10.42 -15.06
CA MET A 246 13.62 -9.48 -14.98
C MET A 246 12.32 -10.06 -15.58
N PRO A 247 12.31 -10.71 -16.77
CA PRO A 247 11.13 -11.41 -17.28
C PRO A 247 10.68 -12.57 -16.38
N GLU A 248 11.61 -13.32 -15.78
CA GLU A 248 11.32 -14.41 -14.83
C GLU A 248 10.58 -13.88 -13.59
N ALA A 249 11.06 -12.78 -13.00
CA ALA A 249 10.39 -12.14 -11.87
C ALA A 249 9.03 -11.55 -12.28
N LEU A 250 8.98 -10.82 -13.41
CA LEU A 250 7.75 -10.21 -13.92
C LEU A 250 6.69 -11.25 -14.31
N GLN A 251 7.06 -12.48 -14.68
CA GLN A 251 6.10 -13.55 -14.99
C GLN A 251 5.13 -13.81 -13.84
N TYR A 252 5.60 -13.69 -12.60
CA TYR A 252 4.86 -13.99 -11.37
C TYR A 252 4.51 -12.74 -10.54
N TRP A 253 5.06 -11.58 -10.88
CA TRP A 253 4.78 -10.32 -10.20
C TRP A 253 3.38 -9.79 -10.52
N ALA A 254 2.41 -10.09 -9.65
CA ALA A 254 1.00 -9.72 -9.80
C ALA A 254 0.60 -8.39 -9.10
N SER A 255 1.57 -7.54 -8.73
CA SER A 255 1.28 -6.21 -8.18
C SER A 255 1.40 -5.13 -9.25
N VAL A 256 0.64 -4.04 -9.16
CA VAL A 256 0.95 -2.78 -9.90
C VAL A 256 2.02 -1.93 -9.21
N PHE A 257 2.38 -2.27 -7.97
CA PHE A 257 3.52 -1.68 -7.27
C PHE A 257 4.83 -2.31 -7.74
N ASN A 258 5.94 -1.58 -7.72
CA ASN A 258 7.25 -2.13 -8.11
C ASN A 258 8.01 -2.77 -6.94
N THR A 259 7.59 -2.51 -5.70
CA THR A 259 8.30 -2.93 -4.49
C THR A 259 7.33 -3.55 -3.47
N LEU A 260 7.80 -4.62 -2.83
CA LEU A 260 7.16 -5.23 -1.66
C LEU A 260 8.16 -5.26 -0.50
N SER A 261 7.75 -4.71 0.64
CA SER A 261 8.48 -4.72 1.90
C SER A 261 7.69 -5.50 2.94
N ILE A 262 8.36 -6.34 3.73
CA ILE A 262 7.74 -7.09 4.82
C ILE A 262 8.43 -6.69 6.11
N ILE A 263 7.63 -6.31 7.10
CA ILE A 263 8.05 -5.98 8.46
C ILE A 263 7.54 -7.11 9.34
N SER A 264 8.35 -7.64 10.24
CA SER A 264 7.90 -8.74 11.11
C SER A 264 8.36 -8.53 12.55
N ASN A 265 7.43 -8.73 13.48
CA ASN A 265 7.65 -8.79 14.93
C ASN A 265 8.43 -7.57 15.47
N ARG A 266 8.08 -6.38 14.99
CA ARG A 266 8.83 -5.15 15.23
C ARG A 266 7.90 -4.03 15.66
N GLU A 267 8.27 -3.29 16.71
CA GLU A 267 7.64 -2.00 17.00
C GLU A 267 8.26 -0.93 16.10
N THR A 268 7.46 -0.32 15.22
CA THR A 268 7.92 0.73 14.31
C THR A 268 7.78 2.10 14.99
N PRO A 269 8.86 2.87 15.26
CA PRO A 269 8.73 4.16 15.93
C PRO A 269 7.89 5.18 15.14
N HIS A 270 7.41 6.24 15.79
CA HIS A 270 6.81 7.38 15.08
C HIS A 270 7.82 7.97 14.09
N HIS A 271 7.56 7.87 12.78
CA HIS A 271 8.41 8.46 11.77
C HIS A 271 7.56 9.04 10.63
N GLN A 272 8.25 9.64 9.67
CA GLN A 272 7.67 10.09 8.41
C GLN A 272 8.53 9.44 7.32
N ASP A 273 7.93 8.73 6.38
CA ASP A 273 8.66 8.12 5.27
C ASP A 273 9.04 9.23 4.29
N HIS A 274 10.33 9.51 4.14
CA HIS A 274 10.76 10.63 3.32
C HIS A 274 10.76 10.35 1.81
N MET A 275 10.39 9.15 1.35
CA MET A 275 10.71 8.69 0.00
C MET A 275 9.54 8.63 -1.00
N SER A 276 8.27 8.54 -0.59
CA SER A 276 7.16 8.45 -1.55
C SER A 276 6.78 9.78 -2.21
N ILE A 277 6.14 9.70 -3.38
CA ILE A 277 5.76 10.83 -4.22
C ILE A 277 4.31 11.22 -3.97
N ALA A 278 4.11 12.22 -3.12
CA ALA A 278 3.11 13.31 -3.13
C ALA A 278 1.62 13.15 -3.54
N GLU A 279 1.32 12.26 -4.47
CA GLU A 279 0.02 11.97 -5.09
C GLU A 279 -0.18 10.44 -5.17
N CYS A 280 0.82 9.66 -4.76
CA CYS A 280 0.75 8.21 -4.64
C CYS A 280 0.21 7.81 -3.27
N PHE A 281 -0.24 6.57 -3.20
CA PHE A 281 -0.56 5.91 -1.96
C PHE A 281 0.35 4.71 -1.73
N ASN A 282 0.78 4.48 -0.49
CA ASN A 282 1.32 3.19 -0.06
C ASN A 282 0.15 2.32 0.45
N ILE A 283 0.21 1.00 0.22
CA ILE A 283 -0.69 0.05 0.91
C ILE A 283 0.07 -0.59 2.06
N LEU A 284 -0.50 -0.48 3.26
CA LEU A 284 -0.11 -1.17 4.47
C LEU A 284 -1.15 -2.25 4.77
N THR A 285 -0.73 -3.52 4.86
CA THR A 285 -1.60 -4.65 5.21
C THR A 285 -1.02 -5.45 6.36
N THR A 286 -1.89 -5.98 7.23
CA THR A 286 -1.46 -6.65 8.46
C THR A 286 -1.83 -8.13 8.48
N MET A 287 -1.00 -8.92 9.17
CA MET A 287 -1.28 -10.33 9.39
C MET A 287 -0.69 -10.84 10.72
N GLY A 288 -1.48 -11.59 11.46
CA GLY A 288 -0.99 -12.28 12.65
C GLY A 288 -2.10 -12.78 13.55
N ASN A 289 -1.75 -13.52 14.59
CA ASN A 289 -2.71 -13.92 15.61
C ASN A 289 -2.61 -12.96 16.81
N TYR A 290 -3.09 -11.74 16.62
CA TYR A 290 -3.06 -10.68 17.63
C TYR A 290 -4.39 -9.90 17.63
N SER A 291 -4.66 -9.18 18.73
CA SER A 291 -5.87 -8.37 18.89
C SER A 291 -5.62 -7.16 19.78
N ASN A 292 -6.46 -6.13 19.63
CA ASN A 292 -6.38 -4.86 20.37
C ASN A 292 -5.13 -4.03 20.05
N ALA A 293 -4.54 -4.22 18.86
CA ALA A 293 -3.57 -3.27 18.33
C ALA A 293 -4.30 -1.99 17.90
N TRP A 294 -3.62 -0.86 18.08
CA TRP A 294 -4.06 0.45 17.63
C TRP A 294 -2.89 1.14 16.94
N MET A 295 -3.19 1.85 15.86
CA MET A 295 -2.24 2.68 15.16
C MET A 295 -2.70 4.14 15.24
N THR A 296 -1.85 4.98 15.82
CA THR A 296 -2.14 6.41 16.05
C THR A 296 -1.55 7.25 14.93
N MET A 297 -2.35 8.12 14.30
CA MET A 297 -1.90 9.22 13.42
C MET A 297 -1.95 10.56 14.18
N PRO A 298 -0.83 11.04 14.78
CA PRO A 298 -0.86 12.21 15.66
C PRO A 298 -1.22 13.51 14.92
N SER A 299 -0.77 13.66 13.67
CA SER A 299 -1.04 14.80 12.80
C SER A 299 -2.52 14.95 12.44
N LEU A 300 -3.26 13.84 12.40
CA LEU A 300 -4.71 13.82 12.17
C LEU A 300 -5.52 13.74 13.49
N GLN A 301 -4.86 13.48 14.62
CA GLN A 301 -5.49 13.09 15.89
C GLN A 301 -6.44 11.88 15.75
N LEU A 302 -6.12 10.93 14.89
CA LEU A 302 -6.89 9.69 14.69
C LEU A 302 -6.18 8.48 15.32
N GLU A 303 -6.95 7.53 15.82
CA GLU A 303 -6.46 6.20 16.22
C GLU A 303 -7.31 5.11 15.57
N PHE A 304 -6.67 4.26 14.78
CA PHE A 304 -7.31 3.20 14.01
C PHE A 304 -7.13 1.86 14.71
N LYS A 305 -8.20 1.07 14.75
CA LYS A 305 -8.14 -0.31 15.24
C LYS A 305 -7.36 -1.16 14.24
N TYR A 306 -6.22 -1.69 14.66
CA TYR A 306 -5.17 -2.19 13.77
C TYR A 306 -5.07 -3.73 13.78
N ASN A 307 -6.20 -4.44 13.89
CA ASN A 307 -6.20 -5.91 13.95
C ASN A 307 -5.71 -6.57 12.63
N SER A 308 -5.40 -7.87 12.66
CA SER A 308 -5.05 -8.67 11.47
C SER A 308 -6.15 -8.59 10.39
N GLY A 309 -5.77 -8.53 9.12
CA GLY A 309 -6.72 -8.39 7.99
C GLY A 309 -7.03 -6.95 7.57
N PHE A 310 -6.43 -5.98 8.27
CA PHE A 310 -6.46 -4.56 7.96
C PHE A 310 -5.75 -4.28 6.62
N ALA A 311 -6.35 -3.39 5.84
CA ALA A 311 -5.66 -2.64 4.81
C ALA A 311 -5.84 -1.14 5.08
N GLU A 312 -4.74 -0.40 5.18
CA GLU A 312 -4.74 1.05 5.09
C GLU A 312 -4.04 1.49 3.82
N LEU A 313 -4.64 2.50 3.21
CA LEU A 313 -4.09 3.20 2.07
C LEU A 313 -3.87 4.67 2.46
N GLN A 314 -2.63 5.15 2.47
CA GLN A 314 -2.30 6.53 2.87
C GLN A 314 -1.76 7.37 1.71
N VAL A 315 -2.28 8.59 1.54
CA VAL A 315 -1.74 9.61 0.62
C VAL A 315 -0.36 10.08 1.10
N SER A 316 0.62 9.91 0.22
CA SER A 316 1.88 10.66 0.23
C SER A 316 1.63 12.16 0.02
N GLU A 317 2.43 13.06 0.62
CA GLU A 317 2.09 14.48 0.74
C GLU A 317 2.48 15.38 -0.45
N PRO A 318 1.57 16.23 -1.01
CA PRO A 318 1.83 17.04 -2.21
C PRO A 318 3.13 17.86 -2.18
N ARG A 319 4.07 17.60 -3.10
CA ARG A 319 5.30 18.39 -3.26
C ARG A 319 5.82 18.49 -4.70
N PRO A 320 6.29 19.68 -5.13
CA PRO A 320 7.36 19.79 -6.11
C PRO A 320 8.71 19.44 -5.45
N PRO A 321 9.68 18.98 -6.25
CA PRO A 321 10.17 17.60 -6.25
C PRO A 321 10.83 17.13 -4.93
N LYS A 322 10.71 15.81 -4.67
CA LYS A 322 11.14 15.03 -3.48
C LYS A 322 10.16 15.10 -2.27
N PHE A 323 10.01 13.97 -1.55
CA PHE A 323 9.25 13.71 -0.29
C PHE A 323 7.69 13.79 -0.38
N ARG A 324 6.81 13.13 0.42
CA ARG A 324 6.87 12.20 1.60
C ARG A 324 5.71 11.17 1.61
N THR A 325 5.81 10.08 2.37
CA THR A 325 4.71 9.34 3.05
C THR A 325 4.83 9.42 4.59
N TRP A 326 3.98 8.71 5.33
CA TRP A 326 4.14 8.44 6.75
C TRP A 326 4.23 6.93 6.99
N ASP A 327 4.72 6.55 8.17
CA ASP A 327 4.56 5.20 8.69
C ASP A 327 4.73 5.25 10.22
N LEU A 328 4.05 4.37 10.95
CA LEU A 328 3.71 4.63 12.36
C LEU A 328 3.84 3.43 13.31
N GLY A 329 3.64 3.74 14.60
CA GLY A 329 3.57 2.83 15.75
C GLY A 329 2.67 1.63 15.52
N VAL A 330 3.29 0.50 15.17
CA VAL A 330 2.67 -0.80 14.94
C VAL A 330 3.54 -1.87 15.56
N ARG A 331 2.93 -2.92 16.12
CA ARG A 331 3.58 -4.18 16.49
C ARG A 331 3.05 -5.31 15.59
N ASP A 332 3.86 -6.35 15.46
CA ASP A 332 3.63 -7.59 14.69
C ASP A 332 3.97 -7.47 13.20
N SER A 333 3.38 -8.31 12.33
CA SER A 333 3.87 -8.51 10.96
C SER A 333 3.02 -7.80 9.90
N ASP A 334 3.65 -6.83 9.24
CA ASP A 334 3.06 -6.01 8.18
C ASP A 334 3.66 -6.34 6.81
N VAL A 335 2.86 -6.09 5.79
CA VAL A 335 3.25 -6.14 4.38
C VAL A 335 2.92 -4.80 3.73
N ARG A 336 3.95 -4.13 3.21
CA ARG A 336 3.87 -2.82 2.55
C ARG A 336 4.15 -2.94 1.05
N PHE A 337 3.23 -2.46 0.23
CA PHE A 337 3.45 -2.30 -1.22
C PHE A 337 3.78 -0.84 -1.52
N LEU A 338 4.89 -0.61 -2.22
CA LEU A 338 5.50 0.70 -2.43
C LEU A 338 5.78 0.95 -3.93
N ASN A 339 5.65 2.22 -4.33
CA ASN A 339 6.12 2.71 -5.63
C ASN A 339 7.42 3.49 -5.42
N ALA A 340 8.55 2.89 -5.81
CA ALA A 340 9.85 3.56 -5.92
C ALA A 340 10.01 4.34 -7.25
#